data_AF-A0A6N9L7F4-F1
#
_entry.id   AF-A0A6N9L7F4-F1
#
_cell.length_a   1.000
_cell.length_b   1.000
_cell.length_c   1.000
_cell.angle_alpha   90.00
_cell.angle_beta   90.00
_cell.angle_gamma   90.00
#
_symmetry.space_group_name_H-M   'P 1'
#
loop_
_entity.id
_entity.type
_entity.pdbx_description
1 polymer ?
#
loop_
_entity_poly.entity_id
_entity_poly.type
_entity_poly.pdbx_seq_one_letter_code
_entity_poly.pdbx_strand_id
1 'polypeptide(L)'
;MYCRKCGMKISDSSKFCDHCGTEVVKVKQKSYSEKYNEKKSKEKSHKVNKLQKHLDIKNPYISAALFASVVAFILAFFPWNYISKGIGTSLPMRIAVVCFALLADYHVTKAKQVNNLIYSKHGVRLKENVVSLTSFLSIFITVIGLFALFTY
;
A
#
# COMPACT_ATOMS: atom_id res chain seq x y z
N MET A 1 -32.48 38.19 -24.75
CA MET A 1 -32.69 36.72 -24.75
C MET A 1 -34.16 36.36 -24.49
N TYR A 2 -34.57 35.09 -24.56
CA TYR A 2 -35.93 34.65 -24.21
C TYR A 2 -35.92 33.68 -23.02
N CYS A 3 -36.97 33.73 -22.19
CA CYS A 3 -37.14 32.82 -21.07
C CYS A 3 -37.30 31.37 -21.56
N ARG A 4 -36.46 30.45 -21.06
CA ARG A 4 -36.57 29.01 -21.38
C ARG A 4 -37.84 28.35 -20.80
N LYS A 5 -38.50 28.99 -19.83
CA LYS A 5 -39.68 28.44 -19.16
C LYS A 5 -41.00 29.01 -19.70
N CYS A 6 -41.07 30.32 -19.94
CA CYS A 6 -42.31 31.00 -20.35
C CYS A 6 -42.25 31.69 -21.72
N GLY A 7 -41.11 31.65 -22.42
CA GLY A 7 -40.97 32.22 -23.77
C GLY A 7 -40.95 33.75 -23.85
N MET A 8 -41.10 34.48 -22.74
CA MET A 8 -41.11 35.94 -22.75
C MET A 8 -39.70 36.52 -23.01
N LYS A 9 -39.64 37.66 -23.70
CA LYS A 9 -38.39 38.39 -23.97
C LYS A 9 -37.84 38.94 -22.65
N ILE A 10 -36.57 38.68 -22.38
CA ILE A 10 -35.86 39.18 -21.19
C ILE A 10 -34.58 39.91 -21.61
N SER A 11 -34.17 40.91 -20.83
CA SER A 11 -32.93 41.65 -21.04
C SER A 11 -31.70 40.76 -20.84
N ASP A 12 -30.59 41.09 -21.50
CA ASP A 12 -29.42 40.21 -21.48
C ASP A 12 -28.66 40.24 -20.14
N SER A 13 -29.02 41.12 -19.21
CA SER A 13 -28.43 41.29 -17.88
C SER A 13 -29.32 40.80 -16.72
N SER A 14 -30.60 40.48 -16.95
CA SER A 14 -31.53 40.04 -15.90
C SER A 14 -31.12 38.70 -15.28
N LYS A 15 -31.09 38.62 -13.95
CA LYS A 15 -30.83 37.37 -13.21
C LYS A 15 -32.07 36.47 -13.13
N PHE A 16 -33.26 37.05 -13.17
CA PHE A 16 -34.54 36.34 -13.11
C PHE A 16 -35.46 36.80 -14.23
N CYS A 17 -36.40 35.96 -14.63
CA CYS A 17 -37.43 36.33 -15.59
C CYS A 17 -38.53 37.14 -14.89
N ASP A 18 -38.80 38.35 -15.37
CA ASP A 18 -39.77 39.27 -14.78
C ASP A 18 -41.22 38.75 -14.83
N HIS A 19 -41.51 37.75 -15.67
CA HIS A 19 -42.86 37.19 -15.83
C HIS A 19 -43.09 35.89 -15.04
N CYS A 20 -42.11 34.99 -14.97
CA CYS A 20 -42.29 33.68 -14.32
C CYS A 20 -41.36 33.45 -13.12
N GLY A 21 -40.57 34.45 -12.74
CA GLY A 21 -39.65 34.41 -11.60
C GLY A 21 -38.49 33.42 -11.73
N THR A 22 -38.32 32.77 -12.88
CA THR A 22 -37.31 31.70 -13.06
C THR A 22 -35.93 32.30 -13.30
N GLU A 23 -34.91 31.74 -12.66
CA GLU A 23 -33.52 32.19 -12.81
C GLU A 23 -33.02 31.98 -14.24
N VAL A 24 -32.42 33.04 -14.79
CA VAL A 24 -31.86 33.07 -16.13
C VAL A 24 -30.41 32.60 -16.06
N VAL A 25 -30.22 31.28 -16.08
CA VAL A 25 -28.88 30.70 -16.11
C VAL A 25 -28.23 30.96 -17.47
N LYS A 26 -27.29 31.90 -17.52
CA LYS A 26 -26.42 32.13 -18.68
C LYS A 26 -25.43 30.98 -18.79
N VAL A 27 -25.76 29.99 -19.61
CA VAL A 27 -24.81 28.90 -19.91
C VAL A 27 -23.73 29.47 -20.81
N LYS A 28 -22.53 29.73 -20.27
CA LYS A 28 -21.35 30.03 -21.10
C LYS A 28 -21.17 28.89 -22.09
N GLN A 29 -21.18 29.19 -23.39
CA GLN A 29 -20.86 28.20 -24.40
C GLN A 29 -19.37 27.86 -24.27
N LYS A 30 -19.09 26.74 -23.60
CA LYS A 30 -17.75 26.17 -23.56
C LYS A 30 -17.39 25.70 -24.97
N SER A 31 -16.19 26.05 -25.42
CA SER A 31 -15.66 25.56 -26.69
C SER A 31 -15.55 24.02 -26.67
N TYR A 32 -15.58 23.40 -27.85
CA TYR A 32 -15.42 21.94 -27.98
C TYR A 32 -14.10 21.47 -27.36
N SER A 33 -13.02 22.24 -27.53
CA SER A 33 -11.70 21.98 -26.95
C SER A 33 -11.71 22.03 -25.43
N GLU A 34 -12.39 23.00 -24.81
CA GLU A 34 -12.55 23.06 -23.34
C GLU A 34 -13.32 21.85 -22.80
N LYS A 35 -14.42 21.45 -23.47
CA LYS A 35 -15.21 20.29 -23.05
C LYS A 35 -14.42 18.98 -23.18
N TYR A 36 -13.60 18.84 -24.21
CA TYR A 36 -12.69 17.71 -24.40
C TYR A 36 -11.62 17.65 -23.31
N ASN A 37 -10.96 18.79 -23.04
CA ASN A 37 -9.91 18.88 -22.03
C ASN A 37 -10.44 18.60 -20.60
N GLU A 38 -11.67 19.06 -20.28
CA GLU A 38 -12.32 18.79 -19.00
C GLU A 38 -12.65 17.30 -18.80
N LYS A 39 -13.09 16.60 -19.87
CA LYS A 39 -13.30 15.14 -19.80
C LYS A 39 -11.98 14.39 -19.59
N LYS A 40 -10.95 14.75 -20.36
CA LYS A 40 -9.62 14.14 -20.27
C LYS A 40 -8.98 14.36 -18.89
N SER A 41 -9.15 15.53 -18.29
CA SER A 41 -8.62 15.82 -16.95
C SER A 41 -9.37 15.05 -15.84
N LYS A 42 -10.70 14.94 -15.93
CA LYS A 42 -11.51 14.12 -14.99
C LYS A 42 -11.16 12.64 -15.09
N GLU A 43 -10.97 12.12 -16.29
CA GLU A 43 -10.59 10.72 -16.53
C GLU A 43 -9.18 10.44 -15.99
N LYS A 44 -8.23 11.37 -16.21
CA LYS A 44 -6.88 11.29 -15.64
C LYS A 44 -6.92 11.34 -14.11
N SER A 45 -7.67 12.27 -13.52
CA SER A 45 -7.87 12.39 -12.07
C SER A 45 -8.48 11.11 -11.47
N HIS A 46 -9.53 10.56 -12.08
CA HIS A 46 -10.15 9.32 -11.63
C HIS A 46 -9.19 8.12 -11.70
N LYS A 47 -8.38 8.02 -12.77
CA LYS A 47 -7.36 6.98 -12.92
C LYS A 47 -6.24 7.13 -11.88
N VAL A 48 -5.79 8.35 -11.62
CA VAL A 48 -4.80 8.67 -10.58
C VAL A 48 -5.34 8.31 -9.19
N ASN A 49 -6.57 8.72 -8.85
CA ASN A 49 -7.20 8.42 -7.57
C ASN A 49 -7.37 6.90 -7.35
N LYS A 50 -7.73 6.16 -8.41
CA LYS A 50 -7.83 4.69 -8.35
C LYS A 50 -6.45 4.07 -8.10
N LEU A 51 -5.42 4.49 -8.85
CA LEU A 51 -4.05 3.99 -8.67
C LEU A 51 -3.50 4.32 -7.28
N GLN A 52 -3.75 5.52 -6.78
CA GLN A 52 -3.33 5.95 -5.46
C GLN A 52 -4.00 5.13 -4.36
N LYS A 53 -5.31 4.85 -4.49
CA LYS A 53 -6.01 3.93 -3.60
C LYS A 53 -5.40 2.52 -3.58
N HIS A 54 -4.86 2.04 -4.70
CA HIS A 54 -4.12 0.76 -4.74
C HIS A 54 -2.73 0.85 -4.09
N LEU A 55 -2.06 2.01 -4.13
CA LEU A 55 -0.76 2.26 -3.48
C LEU A 55 -0.87 2.42 -1.95
N ASP A 56 -2.01 2.93 -1.46
CA ASP A 56 -2.26 3.13 -0.04
C ASP A 56 -2.55 1.82 0.71
N ILE A 57 -2.93 0.75 0.01
CA ILE A 57 -3.14 -0.56 0.61
C ILE A 57 -1.78 -1.13 1.03
N LYS A 58 -1.54 -1.16 2.34
CA LYS A 58 -0.32 -1.70 2.94
C LYS A 58 -0.64 -2.94 3.75
N ASN A 59 0.25 -3.93 3.71
CA ASN A 59 0.18 -5.11 4.55
C ASN A 59 1.24 -4.98 5.68
N PRO A 60 0.82 -4.72 6.94
CA PRO A 60 1.74 -4.47 8.05
C PRO A 60 2.60 -5.69 8.40
N TYR A 61 2.15 -6.90 8.07
CA TYR A 61 2.92 -8.12 8.30
C TYR A 61 4.16 -8.22 7.41
N ILE A 62 4.20 -7.54 6.25
CA ILE A 62 5.38 -7.49 5.39
C ILE A 62 6.52 -6.72 6.09
N SER A 63 6.20 -5.58 6.69
CA SER A 63 7.18 -4.82 7.48
C SER A 63 7.63 -5.57 8.73
N ALA A 64 6.71 -6.24 9.42
CA ALA A 64 7.05 -7.06 10.59
C ALA A 64 7.97 -8.24 10.24
N ALA A 65 7.68 -8.94 9.13
CA ALA A 65 8.50 -10.03 8.62
C ALA A 65 9.92 -9.56 8.28
N LEU A 66 10.05 -8.43 7.57
CA LEU A 66 11.34 -7.83 7.26
C LEU A 66 12.12 -7.52 8.53
N PHE A 67 11.50 -6.83 9.49
CA PHE A 67 12.14 -6.47 10.74
C PHE A 67 12.65 -7.71 11.50
N ALA A 68 11.79 -8.71 11.71
CA ALA A 68 12.16 -9.95 12.38
C ALA A 68 13.30 -10.68 11.65
N SER A 69 13.27 -10.74 10.31
CA SER A 69 14.33 -11.37 9.52
C SER A 69 15.67 -10.65 9.63
N VAL A 70 15.67 -9.31 9.66
CA VAL A 70 16.89 -8.51 9.81
C VAL A 70 17.47 -8.69 11.21
N VAL A 71 16.63 -8.67 12.24
CA VAL A 71 17.07 -8.93 13.62
C VAL A 71 17.67 -10.32 13.74
N ALA A 72 17.01 -11.36 13.23
CA ALA A 72 17.53 -12.72 13.24
C ALA A 72 18.88 -12.83 12.52
N PHE A 73 19.01 -12.18 11.36
CA PHE A 73 20.26 -12.15 10.59
C PHE A 73 21.38 -11.46 11.36
N ILE A 74 21.12 -10.29 11.96
CA ILE A 74 22.10 -9.58 12.77
C ILE A 74 22.54 -10.47 13.94
N LEU A 75 21.60 -11.03 14.71
CA LEU A 75 21.94 -11.88 15.86
C LEU A 75 22.78 -13.10 15.44
N ALA A 76 22.52 -13.68 14.27
CA ALA A 76 23.24 -14.84 13.76
C ALA A 76 24.66 -14.54 13.26
N PHE A 77 24.86 -13.42 12.56
CA PHE A 77 26.14 -13.08 11.91
C PHE A 77 26.98 -12.07 12.68
N PHE A 78 26.42 -11.41 13.68
CA PHE A 78 27.15 -10.41 14.46
C PHE A 78 28.33 -11.05 15.20
N PRO A 79 29.54 -10.48 15.12
CA PRO A 79 30.73 -11.07 15.71
C PRO A 79 30.78 -10.82 17.23
N TRP A 80 29.93 -11.54 17.97
CA TRP A 80 29.75 -11.44 19.42
C TRP A 80 31.05 -11.58 20.22
N ASN A 81 32.06 -12.24 19.65
CA ASN A 81 33.37 -12.43 20.26
C ASN A 81 34.13 -11.12 20.52
N TYR A 82 33.81 -10.02 19.83
CA TYR A 82 34.39 -8.71 20.11
C TYR A 82 33.85 -8.06 21.39
N ILE A 83 32.62 -8.40 21.78
CA ILE A 83 31.98 -7.82 22.98
C ILE A 83 32.41 -8.60 24.23
N SER A 84 32.37 -9.93 24.17
CA SER A 84 32.87 -10.79 25.25
C SER A 84 33.02 -12.23 24.76
N LYS A 85 33.97 -12.96 25.34
CA LYS A 85 34.20 -14.36 25.01
C LYS A 85 32.96 -15.19 25.36
N GLY A 86 32.42 -15.93 24.38
CA GLY A 86 31.39 -16.95 24.59
C GLY A 86 29.93 -16.47 24.61
N ILE A 87 29.64 -15.17 24.48
CA ILE A 87 28.24 -14.67 24.44
C ILE A 87 27.50 -15.26 23.23
N GLY A 88 28.11 -15.20 22.05
CA GLY A 88 27.49 -15.67 20.80
C GLY A 88 27.29 -17.19 20.73
N THR A 89 28.12 -17.95 21.44
CA THR A 89 28.07 -19.42 21.44
C THR A 89 27.21 -19.99 22.56
N SER A 90 26.69 -19.14 23.44
CA SER A 90 25.88 -19.54 24.58
C SER A 90 24.54 -20.15 24.12
N LEU A 91 24.08 -21.18 24.84
CA LEU A 91 22.78 -21.83 24.63
C LEU A 91 21.60 -20.82 24.54
N PRO A 92 21.45 -19.82 25.45
CA PRO A 92 20.36 -18.86 25.35
C PRO A 92 20.41 -17.99 24.09
N MET A 93 21.61 -17.63 23.59
CA MET A 93 21.74 -16.87 22.36
C MET A 93 21.27 -17.69 21.15
N ARG A 94 21.61 -18.98 21.09
CA ARG A 94 21.16 -19.88 20.01
C ARG A 94 19.64 -20.06 20.03
N ILE A 95 19.05 -20.23 21.22
CA ILE A 95 17.59 -20.25 21.38
C ILE A 95 16.98 -18.94 20.87
N ALA A 96 17.55 -17.79 21.24
CA ALA A 96 17.06 -16.49 20.79
C ALA A 96 17.06 -16.37 19.26
N VAL A 97 18.16 -16.77 18.59
CA VAL A 97 18.24 -16.78 17.11
C VAL A 97 17.13 -17.63 16.50
N VAL A 98 16.91 -18.85 17.01
CA VAL A 98 15.84 -19.74 16.52
C VAL A 98 14.45 -19.14 16.78
N CYS A 99 14.21 -18.55 17.95
CA CYS A 99 12.95 -17.89 18.27
C CYS A 99 12.63 -16.75 17.30
N PHE A 100 13.61 -15.88 17.01
CA PHE A 100 13.42 -14.80 16.04
C PHE A 100 13.23 -15.31 14.61
N ALA A 101 13.93 -16.38 14.22
CA ALA A 101 13.76 -17.01 12.92
C ALA A 101 12.33 -17.58 12.74
N LEU A 102 11.81 -18.28 13.75
CA LEU A 102 10.42 -18.77 13.77
C LEU A 102 9.40 -17.63 13.78
N LEU A 103 9.68 -16.53 14.50
CA LEU A 103 8.83 -15.34 14.49
C LEU A 103 8.78 -14.71 13.09
N ALA A 104 9.92 -14.68 12.38
CA ALA A 104 9.98 -14.23 11.00
C ALA A 104 9.14 -15.15 10.09
N ASP A 105 9.27 -16.48 10.21
CA ASP A 105 8.46 -17.46 9.46
C ASP A 105 6.96 -17.28 9.70
N TYR A 106 6.56 -17.04 10.95
CA TYR A 106 5.17 -16.72 11.31
C TYR A 106 4.66 -15.47 10.58
N HIS A 107 5.41 -14.37 10.64
CA HIS A 107 5.02 -13.12 9.99
C HIS A 107 5.03 -13.20 8.46
N VAL A 108 5.97 -13.94 7.86
CA VAL A 108 5.98 -14.22 6.41
C VAL A 108 4.72 -14.98 6.01
N THR A 109 4.34 -16.00 6.77
CA THR A 109 3.14 -16.79 6.48
C THR A 109 1.87 -15.94 6.58
N LYS A 110 1.75 -15.12 7.63
CA LYS A 110 0.65 -14.15 7.78
C LYS A 110 0.65 -13.11 6.66
N ALA A 111 1.82 -12.63 6.25
CA ALA A 111 1.95 -11.70 5.14
C ALA A 111 1.43 -12.30 3.84
N LYS A 112 1.78 -13.56 3.52
CA LYS A 112 1.26 -14.29 2.34
C LYS A 112 -0.26 -14.46 2.41
N GLN A 113 -0.82 -14.87 3.55
CA GLN A 113 -2.27 -15.01 3.76
C GLN A 113 -3.00 -13.69 3.49
N VAL A 114 -2.54 -12.59 4.10
CA VAL A 114 -3.15 -11.27 3.91
C VAL A 114 -2.97 -10.77 2.47
N ASN A 115 -1.85 -11.04 1.82
CA ASN A 115 -1.64 -10.66 0.43
C ASN A 115 -2.61 -11.39 -0.51
N ASN A 116 -2.89 -12.67 -0.26
CA ASN A 116 -3.89 -13.43 -1.02
C ASN A 116 -5.31 -12.88 -0.82
N LEU A 117 -5.65 -12.46 0.41
CA LEU A 117 -6.94 -11.80 0.69
C LEU A 117 -7.06 -10.45 -0.02
N ILE A 118 -5.99 -9.65 -0.02
CA ILE A 118 -5.94 -8.37 -0.74
C ILE A 118 -6.05 -8.60 -2.25
N TYR A 119 -5.37 -9.62 -2.78
CA TYR A 119 -5.47 -10.00 -4.18
C TYR A 119 -6.89 -10.42 -4.56
N SER A 120 -7.57 -11.20 -3.71
CA SER A 120 -8.97 -11.58 -3.93
C SER A 120 -9.93 -10.37 -3.95
N LYS A 121 -9.70 -9.35 -3.12
CA LYS A 121 -10.57 -8.15 -3.03
C LYS A 121 -10.26 -7.07 -4.06
N HIS A 122 -8.99 -6.90 -4.41
CA HIS A 122 -8.51 -5.75 -5.17
C HIS A 122 -7.74 -6.10 -6.45
N GLY A 123 -7.43 -7.39 -6.68
CA GLY A 123 -6.70 -7.86 -7.85
C GLY A 123 -5.22 -7.46 -7.89
N VAL A 124 -4.67 -6.96 -6.78
CA VAL A 124 -3.28 -6.46 -6.70
C VAL A 124 -2.47 -7.30 -5.72
N ARG A 125 -1.22 -7.63 -6.10
CA ARG A 125 -0.25 -8.28 -5.21
C ARG A 125 0.73 -7.25 -4.67
N LEU A 126 0.90 -7.22 -3.35
CA LEU A 126 1.81 -6.29 -2.68
C LEU A 126 3.16 -6.96 -2.46
N LYS A 127 4.23 -6.34 -2.98
CA LYS A 127 5.64 -6.66 -2.69
C LYS A 127 5.98 -8.16 -2.66
N GLU A 128 5.50 -8.90 -3.65
CA GLU A 128 5.66 -10.36 -3.72
C GLU A 128 7.12 -10.84 -3.68
N ASN A 129 8.03 -10.12 -4.36
CA ASN A 129 9.47 -10.41 -4.33
C ASN A 129 10.06 -10.29 -2.93
N VAL A 130 9.64 -9.28 -2.17
CA VAL A 130 10.11 -9.04 -0.80
C VAL A 130 9.66 -10.16 0.11
N VAL A 131 8.37 -10.53 0.06
CA VAL A 131 7.81 -11.61 0.87
C VAL A 131 8.47 -12.95 0.54
N SER A 132 8.72 -13.23 -0.74
CA SER A 132 9.43 -14.42 -1.19
C SER A 132 10.88 -14.45 -0.66
N LEU A 133 11.63 -13.37 -0.84
CA LEU A 133 13.01 -13.24 -0.35
C LEU A 133 13.10 -13.43 1.17
N THR A 134 12.24 -12.76 1.95
CA THR A 134 12.21 -12.92 3.41
C THR A 134 11.88 -14.34 3.83
N SER A 135 11.06 -15.06 3.06
CA SER A 135 10.72 -16.47 3.30
C SER A 135 11.93 -17.38 3.10
N PHE A 136 12.73 -17.15 2.06
CA PHE A 136 13.95 -17.93 1.84
C PHE A 136 14.99 -17.65 2.92
N LEU A 137 15.14 -16.37 3.29
CA LEU A 137 16.10 -15.95 4.31
C LEU A 137 15.75 -16.51 5.69
N SER A 138 14.46 -16.48 6.07
CA SER A 138 14.01 -17.02 7.35
C SER A 138 14.25 -18.52 7.43
N ILE A 139 13.86 -19.30 6.40
CA ILE A 139 14.11 -20.75 6.36
C ILE A 139 15.61 -21.05 6.48
N PHE A 140 16.45 -20.31 5.76
CA PHE A 140 17.90 -20.48 5.82
C PHE A 140 18.46 -20.25 7.23
N ILE A 141 18.05 -19.15 7.88
CA ILE A 141 18.46 -18.84 9.26
C ILE A 141 17.92 -19.89 10.23
N THR A 142 16.68 -20.35 10.06
CA THR A 142 16.07 -21.39 10.90
C THR A 142 16.87 -22.69 10.81
N VAL A 143 17.26 -23.13 9.60
CA VAL A 143 18.07 -24.35 9.40
C VAL A 143 19.44 -24.23 10.05
N ILE A 144 20.13 -23.11 9.87
CA ILE A 144 21.45 -22.87 10.50
C ILE A 144 21.32 -22.79 12.02
N GLY A 145 20.30 -22.09 12.52
CA GLY A 145 20.05 -21.94 13.95
C GLY A 145 19.73 -23.28 14.62
N LEU A 146 18.89 -24.11 14.00
CA LEU A 146 18.63 -25.47 14.46
C LEU A 146 19.91 -26.32 14.42
N PHE A 147 20.67 -26.29 13.32
CA PHE A 147 21.93 -27.03 13.24
C PHE A 147 22.88 -26.63 14.36
N ALA A 148 23.07 -25.33 14.60
CA ALA A 148 23.90 -24.82 15.69
C ALA A 148 23.35 -25.17 17.08
N LEU A 149 22.04 -25.32 17.25
CA LEU A 149 21.42 -25.72 18.51
C LEU A 149 21.68 -27.20 18.86
N PHE A 150 21.69 -28.08 17.85
CA PHE A 150 21.78 -29.53 18.07
C PHE A 150 23.19 -30.12 17.90
N THR A 151 24.13 -29.42 17.28
CA THR A 151 25.49 -29.93 17.00
C THR A 151 26.58 -29.49 17.98
N TYR A 152 26.30 -28.52 18.86
CA TYR A 152 27.27 -27.92 19.78
C TYR A 152 26.65 -27.72 21.16
#